data_AF-A0A803Q5H5-F1
#
_entry.id   AF-A0A803Q5H5-F1
#
_cell.length_a   1.000
_cell.length_b   1.000
_cell.length_c   1.000
_cell.angle_alpha   90.00
_cell.angle_beta   90.00
_cell.angle_gamma   90.00
#
_symmetry.space_group_name_H-M   'P 1'
#
loop_
_entity.id
_entity.type
_entity.pdbx_description
1 polymer ?
#
loop_
_entity_poly.entity_id
_entity_poly.type
_entity_poly.pdbx_seq_one_letter_code
_entity_poly.pdbx_strand_id
1 'polypeptide(L)'
;MKHSIIKMKIAKPATAGTYANVFDFCAGRCRHNSESVVHENAYISDFHHCFSTTSKSSGANSTMLEARLNGIDVVVGRQGESCDSVCKSNGQSCVPNKLLVLNQCDIMQKYMRCKGACLSSMGSDQPAEVVDNAPKHLNPGACLYTRTQSMLSCDGSHQHTRRLCPCA
;
A
#
# COMPACT_ATOMS: atom_id res chain seq x y z
N MET A 1 -14.12 -22.46 -0.43
CA MET A 1 -14.31 -21.00 -0.22
C MET A 1 -14.68 -20.61 1.23
N LYS A 2 -14.31 -21.38 2.27
CA LYS A 2 -14.64 -21.03 3.68
C LYS A 2 -13.43 -20.67 4.57
N HIS A 3 -12.20 -21.01 4.16
CA HIS A 3 -11.03 -20.89 5.05
C HIS A 3 -10.23 -19.58 4.96
N SER A 4 -10.36 -18.77 3.90
CA SER A 4 -9.55 -17.54 3.75
C SER A 4 -10.12 -16.32 4.49
N ILE A 5 -11.40 -16.36 4.90
CA ILE A 5 -12.11 -15.24 5.53
C ILE A 5 -11.70 -15.06 7.00
N ILE A 6 -11.25 -16.13 7.66
CA ILE A 6 -10.88 -16.15 9.09
C ILE A 6 -9.55 -15.41 9.34
N LYS A 7 -8.72 -15.22 8.31
CA LYS A 7 -7.39 -14.58 8.43
C LYS A 7 -7.38 -13.07 8.13
N MET A 8 -8.52 -12.46 7.82
CA MET A 8 -8.58 -11.01 7.59
C MET A 8 -8.47 -10.24 8.91
N LYS A 9 -7.53 -9.29 8.99
CA LYS A 9 -7.39 -8.37 10.14
C LYS A 9 -8.54 -7.36 10.08
N ILE A 10 -9.47 -7.45 11.01
CA ILE A 10 -10.67 -6.61 11.11
C ILE A 10 -10.76 -6.13 12.54
N ALA A 11 -11.11 -4.86 12.77
CA ALA A 11 -11.47 -4.39 14.10
C ALA A 11 -12.77 -5.10 14.54
N LYS A 12 -12.69 -5.95 15.56
CA LYS A 12 -13.84 -6.68 16.11
C LYS A 12 -14.21 -6.11 17.48
N PRO A 13 -15.47 -5.72 17.72
CA PRO A 13 -15.93 -5.45 19.08
C PRO A 13 -15.88 -6.74 19.91
N ALA A 14 -15.75 -6.62 21.24
CA ALA A 14 -15.69 -7.77 22.15
C ALA A 14 -16.92 -8.72 22.05
N THR A 15 -18.03 -8.24 21.50
CA THR A 15 -19.29 -8.97 21.28
C THR A 15 -19.37 -9.71 19.93
N ALA A 16 -18.33 -9.65 19.10
CA ALA A 16 -18.27 -10.28 17.77
C ALA A 16 -18.01 -11.79 17.84
N GLY A 17 -18.94 -12.56 18.42
CA GLY A 17 -18.79 -14.00 18.63
C GLY A 17 -19.86 -14.87 17.97
N THR A 18 -21.11 -14.41 17.88
CA THR A 18 -22.24 -15.23 17.41
C THR A 18 -23.18 -14.42 16.54
N TYR A 19 -23.26 -14.76 15.25
CA TYR A 19 -24.18 -14.12 14.30
C TYR A 19 -25.23 -15.15 13.89
N ALA A 20 -26.51 -14.80 14.02
CA ALA A 20 -27.62 -15.70 13.73
C ALA A 20 -27.85 -15.89 12.21
N ASN A 21 -27.47 -14.92 11.39
CA ASN A 21 -27.64 -14.96 9.94
C ASN A 21 -26.56 -14.14 9.21
N VAL A 22 -26.56 -14.22 7.87
CA VAL A 22 -25.60 -13.52 6.99
C VAL A 22 -25.73 -12.00 7.11
N PHE A 23 -26.93 -11.48 7.34
CA PHE A 23 -27.16 -10.05 7.52
C PHE A 23 -26.50 -9.54 8.82
N ASP A 24 -26.64 -10.27 9.93
CA ASP A 24 -25.99 -9.96 11.22
C ASP A 24 -24.47 -10.09 11.15
N PHE A 25 -23.97 -11.09 10.40
CA PHE A 25 -22.56 -11.24 10.10
C PHE A 25 -22.02 -10.03 9.31
N CYS A 26 -22.74 -9.58 8.29
CA CYS A 26 -22.37 -8.43 7.48
C CYS A 26 -22.44 -7.12 8.29
N ALA A 27 -23.51 -6.89 9.06
CA ALA A 27 -23.64 -5.75 9.96
C ALA A 27 -22.58 -5.75 11.08
N GLY A 28 -22.19 -6.93 11.57
CA GLY A 28 -21.15 -7.11 12.59
C GLY A 28 -19.71 -6.90 12.10
N ARG A 29 -19.47 -6.95 10.78
CA ARG A 29 -18.20 -6.58 10.14
C ARG A 29 -18.10 -5.08 9.81
N CYS A 30 -19.14 -4.34 10.15
CA CYS A 30 -19.46 -3.00 9.68
C CYS A 30 -20.16 -2.20 10.77
N ARG A 31 -19.49 -1.97 11.89
CA ARG A 31 -20.12 -1.27 13.00
C ARG A 31 -19.20 -0.18 13.52
N HIS A 32 -19.15 0.92 12.78
CA HIS A 32 -18.80 2.21 13.35
C HIS A 32 -19.76 2.44 14.53
N ASN A 33 -19.20 2.55 15.73
CA ASN A 33 -19.90 2.99 16.93
C ASN A 33 -19.16 4.21 17.50
N SER A 34 -19.79 4.99 18.36
CA SER A 34 -19.16 6.15 19.00
C SER A 34 -17.93 5.79 19.85
N GLU A 35 -17.71 4.51 20.15
CA GLU A 35 -16.52 4.01 20.86
C GLU A 35 -15.34 3.70 19.94
N SER A 36 -15.53 3.69 18.62
CA SER A 36 -14.47 3.44 17.62
C SER A 36 -13.90 4.72 17.03
N VAL A 37 -14.25 5.87 17.62
CA VAL A 37 -13.78 7.21 17.25
C VAL A 37 -13.08 7.89 18.43
N VAL A 38 -12.09 8.73 18.14
CA VAL A 38 -11.43 9.68 19.05
C VAL A 38 -11.93 11.11 18.79
N HIS A 39 -11.28 12.12 19.40
CA HIS A 39 -11.57 13.54 19.20
C HIS A 39 -11.74 13.89 17.71
N GLU A 40 -12.73 14.72 17.39
CA GLU A 40 -13.12 15.11 16.02
C GLU A 40 -13.59 13.97 15.10
N ASN A 41 -14.14 12.88 15.65
CA ASN A 41 -14.65 11.72 14.89
C ASN A 41 -13.57 10.93 14.10
N ALA A 42 -12.29 11.09 14.43
CA ALA A 42 -11.23 10.30 13.81
C ALA A 42 -11.29 8.83 14.29
N TYR A 43 -11.14 7.85 13.40
CA TYR A 43 -11.25 6.44 13.79
C TYR A 43 -10.02 5.94 14.57
N ILE A 44 -10.25 5.07 15.57
CA ILE A 44 -9.19 4.43 16.37
C ILE A 44 -8.38 3.42 15.54
N SER A 45 -9.00 2.84 14.50
CA SER A 45 -8.43 1.77 13.70
C SER A 45 -8.50 2.10 12.22
N ASP A 46 -7.47 1.72 11.47
CA ASP A 46 -7.43 1.79 10.00
C ASP A 46 -8.47 0.86 9.34
N PHE A 47 -9.08 -0.06 10.11
CA PHE A 47 -10.11 -0.99 9.65
C PHE A 47 -11.53 -0.49 9.94
N HIS A 48 -11.86 0.70 9.42
CA HIS A 48 -13.12 1.41 9.68
C HIS A 48 -14.12 1.34 8.51
N HIS A 49 -13.84 0.57 7.46
CA HIS A 49 -14.74 0.39 6.32
C HIS A 49 -15.38 -0.99 6.26
N CYS A 50 -16.58 -1.02 5.68
CA CYS A 50 -17.30 -2.22 5.34
C CYS A 50 -16.67 -2.98 4.17
N PHE A 51 -16.13 -4.17 4.43
CA PHE A 51 -15.61 -5.04 3.38
C PHE A 51 -16.73 -5.86 2.74
N SER A 52 -17.15 -5.49 1.52
CA SER A 52 -17.93 -6.36 0.63
C SER A 52 -17.06 -7.51 0.13
N THR A 53 -17.65 -8.70 -0.04
CA THR A 53 -16.99 -9.89 -0.61
C THR A 53 -16.67 -9.77 -2.09
N THR A 54 -17.11 -8.69 -2.76
CA THR A 54 -16.70 -8.37 -4.13
C THR A 54 -15.31 -7.73 -4.16
N SER A 55 -14.29 -8.53 -3.88
CA SER A 55 -12.88 -8.19 -4.14
C SER A 55 -12.33 -9.05 -5.28
N LYS A 56 -13.08 -9.20 -6.38
CA LYS A 56 -12.61 -9.82 -7.62
C LYS A 56 -13.26 -9.15 -8.84
N SER A 57 -12.83 -7.94 -9.16
CA SER A 57 -12.92 -7.44 -10.54
C SER A 57 -11.58 -6.88 -11.01
N SER A 58 -10.48 -7.60 -10.73
CA SER A 58 -9.15 -7.26 -11.27
C SER A 58 -8.39 -8.50 -11.76
N GLY A 59 -9.10 -9.58 -12.12
CA GLY A 59 -8.49 -10.78 -12.72
C GLY A 59 -7.99 -10.57 -14.15
N ALA A 60 -8.34 -9.46 -14.79
CA ALA A 60 -7.92 -9.14 -16.15
C ALA A 60 -6.54 -8.44 -16.23
N ASN A 61 -6.06 -7.83 -15.13
CA ASN A 61 -4.85 -6.98 -15.17
C ASN A 61 -3.59 -7.65 -14.61
N SER A 62 -3.69 -8.74 -13.85
CA SER A 62 -2.51 -9.34 -13.20
C SER A 62 -1.53 -9.96 -14.19
N THR A 63 -2.03 -10.69 -15.20
CA THR A 63 -1.20 -11.37 -16.21
C THR A 63 -0.44 -10.38 -17.10
N MET A 64 -1.10 -9.29 -17.50
CA MET A 64 -0.47 -8.21 -18.27
C MET A 64 0.59 -7.47 -17.45
N LEU A 65 0.38 -7.33 -16.15
CA LEU A 65 1.30 -6.65 -15.27
C LEU A 65 2.54 -7.49 -14.96
N GLU A 66 2.36 -8.79 -14.73
CA GLU A 66 3.44 -9.76 -14.58
C GLU A 66 4.31 -9.79 -15.84
N ALA A 67 3.71 -9.76 -17.03
CA ALA A 67 4.46 -9.65 -18.28
C ALA A 67 5.28 -8.34 -18.37
N ARG A 68 4.76 -7.22 -17.84
CA ARG A 68 5.47 -5.93 -17.82
C ARG A 68 6.64 -5.90 -16.83
N LEU A 69 6.62 -6.73 -15.80
CA LEU A 69 7.69 -6.86 -14.79
C LEU A 69 8.57 -8.11 -15.01
N ASN A 70 8.44 -8.80 -16.14
CA ASN A 70 9.27 -9.96 -16.45
C ASN A 70 10.76 -9.58 -16.47
N GLY A 71 11.58 -10.34 -15.73
CA GLY A 71 13.01 -10.08 -15.58
C GLY A 71 13.37 -8.89 -14.69
N ILE A 72 12.42 -8.32 -13.95
CA ILE A 72 12.66 -7.22 -13.00
C ILE A 72 12.55 -7.74 -11.58
N ASP A 73 13.60 -7.55 -10.78
CA ASP A 73 13.53 -7.69 -9.33
C ASP A 73 12.95 -6.42 -8.72
N VAL A 74 11.91 -6.57 -7.89
CA VAL A 74 11.22 -5.44 -7.27
C VAL A 74 11.64 -5.37 -5.80
N VAL A 75 12.46 -4.37 -5.49
CA VAL A 75 13.14 -4.25 -4.20
C VAL A 75 12.62 -3.02 -3.45
N VAL A 76 12.35 -3.18 -2.15
CA VAL A 76 12.04 -2.04 -1.27
C VAL A 76 13.35 -1.53 -0.66
N GLY A 77 13.72 -0.29 -0.99
CA GLY A 77 14.92 0.36 -0.46
C GLY A 77 14.83 0.70 1.02
N ARG A 78 15.96 1.02 1.65
CA ARG A 78 15.95 1.60 2.99
C ARG A 78 15.50 3.05 2.93
N GLN A 79 15.22 3.61 4.11
CA GLN A 79 14.85 5.01 4.26
C GLN A 79 15.95 5.92 3.69
N GLY A 80 15.58 6.84 2.82
CA GLY A 80 16.52 7.80 2.23
C GLY A 80 17.42 7.26 1.12
N GLU A 81 17.26 6.01 0.70
CA GLU A 81 18.04 5.46 -0.41
C GLU A 81 17.40 5.75 -1.78
N SER A 82 18.24 6.00 -2.78
CA SER A 82 17.84 6.03 -4.19
C SER A 82 17.77 4.62 -4.78
N CYS A 83 17.01 4.44 -5.86
CA CYS A 83 16.95 3.13 -6.52
C CYS A 83 18.26 2.71 -7.16
N ASP A 84 19.08 3.66 -7.61
CA ASP A 84 20.44 3.36 -8.07
C ASP A 84 21.29 2.71 -6.97
N SER A 85 21.19 3.24 -5.76
CA SER A 85 21.92 2.71 -4.59
C SER A 85 21.43 1.31 -4.22
N VAL A 86 20.11 1.15 -4.18
CA VAL A 86 19.45 -0.13 -3.84
C VAL A 86 19.83 -1.21 -4.84
N CYS A 87 19.62 -0.98 -6.14
CA CYS A 87 19.92 -1.98 -7.16
C CYS A 87 21.42 -2.30 -7.21
N LYS A 88 22.29 -1.29 -7.09
CA LYS A 88 23.75 -1.50 -7.06
C LYS A 88 24.19 -2.39 -5.91
N SER A 89 23.56 -2.26 -4.74
CA SER A 89 23.85 -3.10 -3.57
C SER A 89 23.51 -4.59 -3.81
N ASN A 90 22.57 -4.86 -4.72
CA ASN A 90 22.18 -6.19 -5.17
C ASN A 90 22.97 -6.67 -6.42
N GLY A 91 23.96 -5.91 -6.88
CA GLY A 91 24.71 -6.23 -8.11
C GLY A 91 23.93 -5.98 -9.41
N GLN A 92 22.88 -5.17 -9.35
CA GLN A 92 21.97 -4.86 -10.45
C GLN A 92 21.96 -3.36 -10.77
N SER A 93 21.26 -2.98 -11.84
CA SER A 93 21.03 -1.57 -12.21
C SER A 93 19.55 -1.22 -12.09
N CYS A 94 19.25 0.05 -11.77
CA CYS A 94 17.88 0.53 -11.79
C CYS A 94 17.37 0.57 -13.24
N VAL A 95 16.08 0.23 -13.43
CA VAL A 95 15.44 0.14 -14.74
C VAL A 95 14.35 1.23 -14.87
N PRO A 96 14.69 2.45 -15.34
CA PRO A 96 13.82 3.62 -15.20
C PRO A 96 12.43 3.48 -15.85
N ASN A 97 12.35 2.82 -17.01
CA ASN A 97 11.09 2.63 -17.73
C ASN A 97 10.09 1.74 -16.97
N LYS A 98 10.53 1.00 -15.95
CA LYS A 98 9.66 0.17 -15.10
C LYS A 98 9.13 0.91 -13.87
N LEU A 99 9.67 2.10 -13.55
CA LEU A 99 9.13 2.94 -12.48
C LEU A 99 7.66 3.32 -12.73
N LEU A 100 7.27 3.56 -13.99
CA LEU A 100 5.87 3.85 -14.35
C LEU A 100 4.94 2.69 -13.99
N VAL A 101 5.43 1.46 -14.17
CA VAL A 101 4.66 0.27 -13.81
C VAL A 101 4.55 0.19 -12.29
N LEU A 102 5.63 0.39 -11.55
CA LEU A 102 5.61 0.34 -10.08
C LEU A 102 4.81 1.49 -9.44
N ASN A 103 4.64 2.61 -10.15
CA ASN A 103 3.92 3.80 -9.71
C ASN A 103 2.38 3.65 -9.81
N GLN A 104 1.86 2.51 -9.34
CA GLN A 104 0.44 2.25 -9.21
C GLN A 104 0.16 1.71 -7.81
N CYS A 105 -0.89 2.21 -7.18
CA CYS A 105 -1.20 1.89 -5.79
C CYS A 105 -1.39 0.38 -5.55
N ASP A 106 -2.08 -0.30 -6.45
CA ASP A 106 -2.34 -1.74 -6.39
C ASP A 106 -1.05 -2.58 -6.47
N ILE A 107 0.00 -2.03 -7.06
CA ILE A 107 1.33 -2.66 -7.13
C ILE A 107 2.11 -2.35 -5.87
N MET A 108 2.16 -1.09 -5.46
CA MET A 108 2.82 -0.68 -4.23
C MET A 108 2.30 -1.49 -3.03
N GLN A 109 0.98 -1.70 -2.93
CA GLN A 109 0.34 -2.49 -1.87
C GLN A 109 0.72 -3.99 -1.86
N LYS A 110 1.33 -4.52 -2.94
CA LYS A 110 1.86 -5.90 -2.93
C LYS A 110 3.20 -6.01 -2.20
N TYR A 111 3.98 -4.94 -2.17
CA TYR A 111 5.35 -4.91 -1.65
C TYR A 111 5.48 -4.08 -0.37
N MET A 112 4.63 -3.08 -0.20
CA MET A 112 4.63 -2.10 0.90
C MET A 112 3.33 -2.21 1.70
N ARG A 113 3.32 -1.66 2.93
CA ARG A 113 2.14 -1.76 3.79
C ARG A 113 1.09 -0.71 3.44
N CYS A 114 1.53 0.48 3.03
CA CYS A 114 0.66 1.61 2.66
C CYS A 114 -0.40 1.91 3.74
N LYS A 115 0.00 1.85 5.02
CA LYS A 115 -0.84 2.17 6.18
C LYS A 115 -1.22 3.65 6.17
N GLY A 116 -2.37 3.97 5.61
CA GLY A 116 -2.92 5.33 5.69
C GLY A 116 -3.64 5.74 4.42
N ALA A 117 -3.01 5.56 3.25
CA ALA A 117 -3.62 5.76 1.93
C ALA A 117 -2.57 5.52 0.83
N CYS A 118 -3.03 5.54 -0.43
CA CYS A 118 -2.19 5.89 -1.57
C CYS A 118 -2.51 7.33 -2.00
N LEU A 119 -1.52 8.21 -1.95
CA LEU A 119 -1.68 9.64 -2.20
C LEU A 119 -0.87 10.05 -3.42
N SER A 120 -1.46 10.87 -4.30
CA SER A 120 -0.69 11.51 -5.37
C SER A 120 0.17 12.62 -4.79
N SER A 121 1.46 12.64 -5.08
CA SER A 121 2.38 13.69 -4.64
C SER A 121 3.33 14.10 -5.78
N MET A 122 4.15 15.12 -5.54
CA MET A 122 5.20 15.59 -6.47
C MET A 122 6.55 15.40 -5.78
N GLY A 123 7.26 14.33 -6.14
CA GLY A 123 8.57 14.01 -5.58
C GLY A 123 9.29 12.99 -6.45
N SER A 124 10.59 13.18 -6.67
CA SER A 124 11.43 12.28 -7.48
C SER A 124 11.71 10.95 -6.79
N ASP A 125 11.47 10.87 -5.48
CA ASP A 125 11.57 9.66 -4.67
C ASP A 125 10.39 8.70 -4.90
N GLN A 126 9.32 9.13 -5.57
CA GLN A 126 8.16 8.29 -5.84
C GLN A 126 8.47 7.27 -6.96
N PRO A 127 7.88 6.06 -6.92
CA PRO A 127 6.95 5.54 -5.91
C PRO A 127 7.63 5.14 -4.59
N ALA A 128 7.03 5.52 -3.45
CA ALA A 128 7.61 5.26 -2.14
C ALA A 128 6.57 5.12 -1.02
N GLU A 129 6.94 4.48 0.08
CA GLU A 129 6.17 4.48 1.34
C GLU A 129 6.80 5.46 2.32
N VAL A 130 5.98 6.28 2.98
CA VAL A 130 6.42 7.19 4.04
C VAL A 130 6.70 6.38 5.30
N VAL A 131 7.87 6.58 5.92
CA VAL A 131 8.25 5.83 7.12
C VAL A 131 7.35 6.18 8.32
N ASP A 132 7.10 5.19 9.19
CA ASP A 132 6.20 5.31 10.35
C ASP A 132 6.60 6.44 11.33
N ASN A 133 7.88 6.82 11.39
CA ASN A 133 8.41 7.87 12.28
C ASN A 133 8.52 9.25 11.61
N ALA A 134 7.97 9.43 10.40
CA ALA A 134 7.92 10.73 9.76
C ALA A 134 7.01 11.71 10.53
N PRO A 135 7.20 13.04 10.38
CA PRO A 135 6.24 14.03 10.87
C PRO A 135 4.81 13.74 10.41
N LYS A 136 3.83 13.93 11.30
CA LYS A 136 2.40 13.62 11.02
C LYS A 136 1.86 14.26 9.74
N HIS A 137 2.29 15.48 9.42
CA HIS A 137 1.86 16.21 8.23
C HIS A 137 2.36 15.60 6.91
N LEU A 138 3.31 14.65 6.95
CA LEU A 138 3.80 13.92 5.78
C LEU A 138 3.07 12.60 5.53
N ASN A 139 2.01 12.31 6.28
CA ASN A 139 1.22 11.07 6.18
C ASN A 139 2.06 9.80 6.42
N PRO A 140 2.62 9.59 7.63
CA PRO A 140 3.38 8.38 7.95
C PRO A 140 2.61 7.10 7.59
N GLY A 141 3.31 6.16 6.95
CA GLY A 141 2.73 4.90 6.48
C GLY A 141 2.02 4.98 5.12
N ALA A 142 1.72 6.18 4.58
CA ALA A 142 1.08 6.29 3.28
C ALA A 142 2.05 5.92 2.12
N CYS A 143 1.49 5.37 1.05
CA CYS A 143 2.20 5.19 -0.21
C CYS A 143 2.00 6.41 -1.10
N LEU A 144 3.09 6.91 -1.69
CA LEU A 144 3.12 8.08 -2.55
C LEU A 144 3.42 7.66 -3.99
N TYR A 145 2.58 8.10 -4.91
CA TYR A 145 2.77 7.94 -6.35
C TYR A 145 2.73 9.30 -7.03
N THR A 146 3.43 9.45 -8.15
CA THR A 146 3.40 10.70 -8.93
C THR A 146 2.41 10.59 -10.09
N ARG A 147 1.76 11.69 -10.45
CA ARG A 147 1.00 11.77 -11.72
C ARG A 147 1.87 12.26 -12.88
N THR A 148 3.05 12.79 -12.57
CA THR A 148 3.96 13.40 -13.52
C THR A 148 5.04 12.39 -13.88
N GLN A 149 4.85 11.68 -14.99
CA GLN A 149 5.78 10.61 -15.43
C GLN A 149 7.22 11.11 -15.61
N SER A 150 7.43 12.37 -16.00
CA SER A 150 8.76 12.96 -16.15
C SER A 150 9.52 13.16 -14.83
N MET A 151 8.86 13.02 -13.67
CA MET A 151 9.50 13.08 -12.36
C MET A 151 10.04 11.73 -11.88
N LEU A 152 9.64 10.62 -12.52
CA LEU A 152 10.13 9.30 -12.15
C LEU A 152 11.61 9.18 -12.46
N SER A 153 12.44 9.00 -11.43
CA SER A 153 13.88 8.89 -11.59
C SER A 153 14.50 7.87 -10.64
N CYS A 154 15.60 7.24 -11.05
CA CYS A 154 16.30 6.25 -10.23
C CYS A 154 17.17 6.88 -9.13
N ASP A 155 17.66 8.10 -9.35
CA ASP A 155 18.54 8.85 -8.43
C ASP A 155 17.77 9.56 -7.30
N GLY A 156 16.46 9.78 -7.48
CA GLY A 156 15.60 10.42 -6.50
C GLY A 156 15.65 9.72 -5.14
N SER A 157 15.63 10.50 -4.07
CA SER A 157 15.64 10.01 -2.69
C SER A 157 14.97 11.03 -1.78
N HIS A 158 14.45 10.57 -0.65
CA HIS A 158 13.88 11.47 0.35
C HIS A 158 14.04 10.90 1.75
N GLN A 159 14.42 11.75 2.70
CA GLN A 159 14.80 11.32 4.06
C GLN A 159 13.67 10.63 4.84
N HIS A 160 12.40 10.82 4.44
CA HIS A 160 11.23 10.25 5.12
C HIS A 160 10.50 9.18 4.29
N THR A 161 11.10 8.69 3.22
CA THR A 161 10.46 7.66 2.39
C THR A 161 11.41 6.51 2.13
N ARG A 162 10.82 5.35 1.81
CA ARG A 162 11.49 4.16 1.30
C ARG A 162 10.93 3.83 -0.08
N ARG A 163 11.81 3.72 -1.07
CA ARG A 163 11.41 3.62 -2.49
C ARG A 163 11.08 2.19 -2.89
N LEU A 164 10.19 2.04 -3.87
CA LEU A 164 9.96 0.79 -4.58
C LEU A 164 10.74 0.80 -5.88
N CYS A 165 11.76 -0.06 -5.99
CA CYS A 165 12.78 0.02 -7.02
C CYS A 165 12.72 -1.16 -7.99
N PRO A 166 12.74 -0.92 -9.32
CA PRO A 166 12.87 -1.96 -10.33
C PRO A 166 14.36 -2.19 -10.65
N CYS A 167 14.90 -3.33 -10.26
CA CYS A 167 16.29 -3.71 -10.46
C CYS A 167 16.41 -4.85 -11.48
N ALA A 168 17.43 -4.82 -12.33
CA ALA A 168 17.80 -5.93 -13.21
C ALA A 168 19.30 -6.00 -13.41
#